data_AF-A0A523X7Q6-F1
#
_entry.id   AF-A0A523X7Q6-F1
#
_cell.length_a   1.000
_cell.length_b   1.000
_cell.length_c   1.000
_cell.angle_alpha   90.00
_cell.angle_beta   90.00
_cell.angle_gamma   90.00
#
_symmetry.space_group_name_H-M   'P 1'
#
loop_
_entity.id
_entity.type
_entity.pdbx_description
1 polymer ?
#
loop_
_entity_poly.entity_id
_entity_poly.type
_entity_poly.pdbx_seq_one_letter_code
_entity_poly.pdbx_strand_id
1 'polypeptide(L)'
;MPIIKDAEKTQIKSRARRYVQDLWDAPLSSGFELYDETISKLHDRSSRLRICLRCGTIDKKESLTTSNHHCAFGIDKISVIILTNWVILKNFFLTDEYTKALQKLGVEPVPEESRPSKTIKQIDKTIVETTK
;
A
#
# COMPACT_ATOMS: atom_id res chain seq x y z
N MET A 1 6.13 7.52 18.09
CA MET A 1 5.47 7.10 16.83
C MET A 1 5.46 5.59 16.76
N PRO A 2 4.38 4.95 16.26
CA PRO A 2 4.34 3.50 16.08
C PRO A 2 5.49 3.04 15.19
N ILE A 3 6.21 1.99 15.60
CA ILE A 3 7.25 1.39 14.78
C ILE A 3 6.57 0.46 13.78
N ILE A 4 6.61 0.81 12.50
CA ILE A 4 6.09 -0.03 11.41
C ILE A 4 7.26 -0.83 10.84
N LYS A 5 7.11 -2.16 10.85
CA LYS A 5 8.14 -3.12 10.43
C LYS A 5 8.35 -3.02 8.92
N ASP A 6 9.55 -3.34 8.44
CA ASP A 6 9.85 -3.26 7.00
C ASP A 6 9.03 -4.26 6.16
N ALA A 7 8.66 -5.40 6.76
CA ALA A 7 7.70 -6.34 6.16
C ALA A 7 6.33 -5.68 5.92
N GLU A 8 5.82 -4.92 6.90
CA GLU A 8 4.54 -4.19 6.76
C GLU A 8 4.65 -3.09 5.70
N LYS A 9 5.76 -2.33 5.67
CA LYS A 9 6.00 -1.33 4.61
C LYS A 9 6.01 -1.96 3.22
N THR A 10 6.59 -3.14 3.08
CA THR A 10 6.64 -3.89 1.82
C THR A 10 5.23 -4.31 1.39
N GLN A 11 4.41 -4.82 2.31
CA GLN A 11 3.02 -5.17 2.03
C GLN A 11 2.19 -3.93 1.65
N ILE A 12 2.32 -2.83 2.40
CA ILE A 12 1.68 -1.56 2.10
C ILE A 12 2.03 -1.08 0.69
N LYS A 13 3.32 -1.05 0.33
CA LYS A 13 3.76 -0.65 -1.02
C LYS A 13 3.15 -1.54 -2.10
N SER A 14 3.09 -2.85 -1.87
CA SER A 14 2.49 -3.79 -2.82
C SER A 14 0.99 -3.54 -3.00
N ARG A 15 0.25 -3.32 -1.90
CA ARG A 15 -1.20 -3.06 -1.95
C ARG A 15 -1.50 -1.69 -2.55
N ALA A 16 -0.73 -0.67 -2.19
CA ALA A 16 -0.86 0.66 -2.75
C ALA A 16 -0.72 0.67 -4.27
N ARG A 17 0.29 0.00 -4.83
CA ARG A 17 0.46 -0.13 -6.29
C ARG A 17 -0.75 -0.75 -6.97
N ARG A 18 -1.24 -1.87 -6.44
CA ARG A 18 -2.41 -2.55 -6.99
C ARG A 18 -3.67 -1.69 -6.88
N TYR A 19 -3.93 -1.17 -5.69
CA TYR A 19 -5.12 -0.36 -5.40
C TYR A 19 -5.26 0.83 -6.33
N VAL A 20 -4.18 1.58 -6.56
CA VAL A 20 -4.28 2.79 -7.39
C VAL A 20 -4.43 2.46 -8.87
N GLN A 21 -3.98 1.29 -9.32
CA GLN A 21 -4.23 0.82 -10.68
C GLN A 21 -5.72 0.50 -10.83
N ASP A 22 -6.27 -0.29 -9.90
CA ASP A 22 -7.69 -0.62 -9.85
C ASP A 22 -8.56 0.66 -9.77
N LEU A 23 -8.13 1.66 -8.99
CA LEU A 23 -8.80 2.97 -8.87
C LEU A 23 -8.78 3.77 -10.18
N TRP A 24 -7.70 3.69 -10.95
CA TRP A 24 -7.55 4.43 -12.20
C TRP A 24 -8.27 3.77 -13.38
N ASP A 25 -8.42 2.45 -13.32
CA ASP A 25 -9.16 1.65 -14.31
C ASP A 25 -10.68 1.64 -14.04
N ALA A 26 -11.11 2.17 -12.89
CA ALA A 26 -12.51 2.24 -12.52
C ALA A 26 -13.33 3.17 -13.44
N PRO A 27 -14.64 2.90 -13.63
CA PRO A 27 -15.53 3.79 -14.36
C PRO A 27 -15.50 5.23 -13.79
N LEU A 28 -15.55 6.24 -14.66
CA LEU A 28 -15.36 7.65 -14.28
C LEU A 28 -16.23 8.12 -13.11
N SER A 29 -17.51 7.72 -13.05
CA SER A 29 -18.44 8.16 -12.01
C SER A 29 -18.08 7.61 -10.62
N SER A 30 -17.86 6.30 -10.48
CA SER A 30 -17.49 5.66 -9.21
C SER A 30 -16.02 5.89 -8.86
N GLY A 31 -15.14 5.93 -9.86
CA GLY A 31 -13.71 6.17 -9.70
C GLY A 31 -13.41 7.55 -9.10
N PHE A 32 -14.12 8.60 -9.54
CA PHE A 32 -13.88 9.95 -9.01
C PHE A 32 -14.30 10.11 -7.55
N GLU A 33 -15.46 9.55 -7.15
CA GLU A 33 -15.91 9.55 -5.75
C GLU A 33 -14.93 8.79 -4.85
N LEU A 34 -14.48 7.62 -5.29
CA LEU A 34 -13.51 6.81 -4.56
C LEU A 34 -12.13 7.47 -4.50
N TYR A 35 -11.76 8.22 -5.52
CA TYR A 35 -10.52 8.96 -5.56
C TYR A 35 -10.51 10.07 -4.50
N ASP A 36 -11.60 10.82 -4.39
CA ASP A 36 -11.75 11.87 -3.36
C ASP A 36 -11.80 11.29 -1.94
N GLU A 37 -12.52 10.18 -1.74
CA GLU A 37 -12.53 9.43 -0.47
C GLU A 37 -11.12 8.95 -0.10
N THR A 38 -10.36 8.46 -1.09
CA THR A 38 -8.98 7.99 -0.90
C THR A 38 -8.06 9.15 -0.49
N ILE A 39 -8.17 10.30 -1.14
CA ILE A 39 -7.40 11.49 -0.75
C ILE A 39 -7.72 11.85 0.70
N SER A 40 -9.00 11.95 1.05
CA SER A 40 -9.43 12.33 2.39
C SER A 40 -8.92 11.39 3.48
N LYS A 41 -8.86 10.08 3.20
CA LYS A 41 -8.33 9.06 4.14
C LYS A 41 -6.82 9.04 4.24
N LEU A 42 -6.12 9.22 3.11
CA LEU A 42 -4.67 9.05 3.05
C LEU A 42 -3.90 10.34 3.35
N HIS A 43 -4.53 11.50 3.20
CA HIS A 43 -3.86 12.78 3.28
C HIS A 43 -3.50 13.17 4.71
N ASP A 44 -2.23 13.52 4.92
CA ASP A 44 -1.74 14.13 6.16
C ASP A 44 -0.81 15.30 5.86
N ARG A 45 -1.30 16.52 6.11
CA ARG A 45 -0.60 17.78 5.82
C ARG A 45 0.75 17.91 6.55
N SER A 46 0.91 17.26 7.70
CA SER A 46 2.12 17.37 8.53
C SER A 46 3.17 16.31 8.17
N SER A 47 2.90 15.44 7.21
CA SER A 47 3.80 14.34 6.90
C SER A 47 4.99 14.70 6.00
N ARG A 48 6.04 13.89 6.10
CA ARG A 48 7.25 13.91 5.26
C ARG A 48 7.28 12.79 4.21
N LEU A 49 6.21 12.02 4.07
CA LEU A 49 6.06 11.03 3.01
C LEU A 49 4.98 11.47 2.03
N ARG A 50 5.10 10.97 0.81
CA ARG A 50 4.13 11.16 -0.26
C ARG A 50 3.77 9.82 -0.86
N ILE A 51 2.55 9.75 -1.38
CA ILE A 51 2.06 8.66 -2.21
C ILE A 51 1.57 9.22 -3.54
N CYS A 52 1.88 8.52 -4.63
CA CYS A 52 1.31 8.77 -5.94
C CYS A 52 0.04 7.93 -6.12
N LEU A 53 -1.12 8.58 -6.29
CA LEU A 53 -2.42 7.95 -6.51
C LEU A 53 -2.64 7.46 -7.96
N ARG A 54 -1.59 7.45 -8.78
CA ARG A 54 -1.61 6.89 -10.14
C ARG A 54 -0.76 5.63 -10.29
N CYS A 55 0.36 5.52 -9.55
CA CYS A 55 1.25 4.35 -9.61
C CYS A 55 1.59 3.71 -8.26
N GLY A 56 1.15 4.30 -7.14
CA GLY A 56 1.29 3.74 -5.80
C GLY A 56 2.71 3.85 -5.25
N THR A 57 3.56 4.67 -5.88
CA THR A 57 4.90 4.96 -5.38
C THR A 57 4.78 5.72 -4.06
N ILE A 58 5.47 5.22 -3.03
CA ILE A 58 5.54 5.83 -1.70
C ILE A 58 7.00 6.14 -1.41
N ASP A 59 7.31 7.41 -1.20
CA ASP A 59 8.65 7.87 -0.86
C ASP A 59 8.61 9.14 -0.02
N LYS A 60 9.78 9.62 0.39
CA LYS A 60 9.96 10.89 1.09
C LYS A 60 9.49 12.05 0.23
N LYS A 61 9.02 13.11 0.89
CA LYS A 61 8.50 14.33 0.28
C LYS A 61 9.50 14.97 -0.70
N GLU A 62 10.78 14.88 -0.37
CA GLU A 62 11.88 15.44 -1.15
C GLU A 62 12.21 14.57 -2.38
N SER A 63 12.00 13.25 -2.28
CA SER A 63 12.27 12.29 -3.36
C SER A 63 11.12 12.17 -4.36
N LEU A 64 9.87 12.36 -3.92
CA LEU A 64 8.68 12.25 -4.77
C LEU A 64 8.04 13.63 -4.95
N THR A 65 8.42 14.34 -6.00
CA THR A 65 7.91 15.67 -6.34
C THR A 65 7.12 15.65 -7.65
N THR A 66 6.32 16.68 -7.87
CA THR A 66 5.61 16.86 -9.16
C THR A 66 6.58 17.08 -10.31
N SER A 67 7.76 17.64 -10.06
CA SER A 67 8.78 17.90 -11.07
C SER A 67 9.59 16.66 -11.46
N ASN A 68 9.68 15.65 -10.61
CA ASN A 68 10.55 14.48 -10.82
C ASN A 68 9.81 13.16 -11.02
N HIS A 69 8.47 13.18 -10.99
CA HIS A 69 7.66 11.97 -11.08
C HIS A 69 6.75 11.98 -12.31
N HIS A 70 6.94 11.01 -13.19
CA HIS A 70 6.26 10.93 -14.49
C HIS A 70 4.71 11.01 -14.38
N CYS A 71 4.13 10.49 -13.30
CA CYS A 71 2.68 10.49 -13.13
C CYS A 71 2.08 11.87 -12.90
N ALA A 72 2.89 12.88 -12.53
CA ALA A 72 2.45 14.24 -12.29
C ALA A 72 2.32 15.09 -13.57
N PHE A 73 2.80 14.61 -14.72
CA PHE A 73 2.66 15.33 -15.98
C PHE A 73 1.28 15.10 -16.63
N GLY A 74 0.67 16.19 -17.13
CA GLY A 74 -0.51 16.14 -18.00
C GLY A 74 -1.87 16.05 -17.30
N ILE A 75 -1.93 16.23 -15.97
CA ILE A 75 -3.19 16.20 -15.20
C ILE A 75 -3.27 17.44 -14.31
N ASP A 76 -3.38 18.61 -14.92
CA ASP A 76 -3.23 19.92 -14.24
C ASP A 76 -4.31 20.22 -13.18
N LYS A 77 -5.39 19.42 -13.13
CA LYS A 77 -6.54 19.64 -12.23
C LYS A 77 -6.70 18.60 -11.11
N ILE A 78 -5.93 17.50 -11.12
CA ILE A 78 -6.11 16.40 -10.15
C ILE A 78 -4.83 16.21 -9.34
N SER A 79 -4.95 16.21 -8.02
CA SER A 79 -3.81 16.02 -7.11
C SER A 79 -3.34 14.57 -7.11
N VAL A 80 -2.46 14.21 -8.04
CA VAL A 80 -1.92 12.84 -8.18
C VAL A 80 -0.96 12.46 -7.06
N ILE A 81 -0.23 13.43 -6.49
CA ILE A 81 0.75 13.18 -5.42
C ILE A 81 0.29 13.89 -4.16
N ILE A 82 -0.01 13.13 -3.11
CA ILE A 82 -0.49 13.65 -1.83
C ILE A 82 0.48 13.32 -0.70
N LEU A 83 0.47 14.15 0.35
CA LEU A 83 1.20 13.88 1.58
C LEU A 83 0.49 12.79 2.38
N THR A 84 1.22 11.85 2.96
CA THR A 84 0.66 10.75 3.77
C THR A 84 1.69 10.27 4.78
N ASN A 85 1.35 9.43 5.74
CA ASN A 85 2.32 8.83 6.67
C ASN A 85 2.14 7.31 6.80
N TRP A 86 3.15 6.61 7.32
CA TRP A 86 3.09 5.14 7.44
C TRP A 86 1.93 4.63 8.31
N VAL A 87 1.51 5.37 9.33
CA VAL A 87 0.40 4.97 10.22
C VAL A 87 -0.92 4.99 9.47
N ILE A 88 -1.19 6.06 8.72
CA ILE A 88 -2.37 6.17 7.86
C ILE A 88 -2.36 5.09 6.79
N LEU A 89 -1.22 4.90 6.11
CA LEU A 89 -1.09 3.87 5.10
C LEU A 89 -1.32 2.46 5.66
N LYS A 90 -0.83 2.19 6.88
CA LYS A 90 -1.08 0.93 7.58
C LYS A 90 -2.57 0.76 7.88
N ASN A 91 -3.20 1.78 8.46
CA ASN A 91 -4.61 1.75 8.83
C ASN A 91 -5.52 1.57 7.62
N PHE A 92 -5.13 2.08 6.45
CA PHE A 92 -5.87 1.87 5.22
C PHE A 92 -5.57 0.50 4.59
N PHE A 93 -4.30 0.23 4.25
CA PHE A 93 -3.92 -0.91 3.41
C PHE A 93 -3.86 -2.26 4.14
N LEU A 94 -3.65 -2.26 5.46
CA LEU A 94 -3.52 -3.48 6.26
C LEU A 94 -4.75 -3.76 7.15
N THR A 95 -5.89 -3.14 6.83
CA THR A 95 -7.17 -3.38 7.52
C THR A 95 -8.29 -3.65 6.52
N ASP A 96 -9.49 -3.88 7.03
CA ASP A 96 -10.70 -4.06 6.23
C ASP A 96 -11.06 -2.83 5.39
N GLU A 97 -10.48 -1.65 5.66
CA GLU A 97 -10.72 -0.46 4.84
C GLU A 97 -10.30 -0.70 3.38
N TYR A 98 -9.15 -1.35 3.17
CA TYR A 98 -8.67 -1.72 1.84
C TYR A 98 -9.61 -2.70 1.15
N THR A 99 -10.06 -3.72 1.86
CA THR A 99 -11.01 -4.72 1.34
C THR A 99 -12.33 -4.08 0.92
N LYS A 100 -12.86 -3.18 1.76
CA LYS A 100 -14.08 -2.41 1.45
C LYS A 100 -13.87 -1.49 0.25
N ALA A 101 -12.70 -0.85 0.15
CA ALA A 101 -12.38 0.01 -0.98
C ALA A 101 -12.30 -0.78 -2.30
N LEU A 102 -11.71 -1.98 -2.29
CA LEU A 102 -11.70 -2.88 -3.46
C LEU A 102 -13.11 -3.34 -3.86
N GLN A 103 -13.95 -3.69 -2.89
CA GLN A 103 -15.34 -4.07 -3.17
C GLN A 103 -16.12 -2.94 -3.84
N LYS A 104 -15.91 -1.69 -3.40
CA LYS A 104 -16.52 -0.51 -4.05
C LYS A 104 -16.03 -0.31 -5.49
N LEU A 105 -14.81 -0.77 -5.82
CA LEU A 105 -14.28 -0.79 -7.18
C LEU A 105 -14.81 -1.97 -8.02
N GLY A 106 -15.63 -2.85 -7.44
CA GLY A 106 -16.08 -4.08 -8.10
C GLY A 106 -15.00 -5.16 -8.22
N VAL A 107 -13.89 -5.01 -7.48
CA VAL A 107 -12.79 -5.97 -7.46
C VAL A 107 -12.97 -6.93 -6.29
N GLU A 108 -13.02 -8.24 -6.55
CA GLU A 108 -13.04 -9.22 -5.47
C GLU A 108 -11.69 -9.23 -4.74
N PRO A 109 -11.70 -9.04 -3.41
CA PRO A 109 -10.48 -9.12 -2.62
C PRO A 109 -9.98 -10.56 -2.61
N VAL A 110 -8.72 -10.77 -3.01
CA VAL A 110 -8.07 -12.08 -2.91
C VAL A 110 -7.92 -12.44 -1.43
N PRO A 111 -8.45 -13.57 -0.95
CA PRO A 111 -8.31 -13.99 0.44
C PRO A 111 -6.83 -14.07 0.85
N GLU A 112 -6.49 -13.46 2.00
CA GLU A 112 -5.12 -13.42 2.53
C GLU A 112 -4.53 -14.81 2.84
N GLU A 113 -5.35 -15.85 2.91
CA GLU A 113 -4.98 -17.21 3.31
C GLU A 113 -4.12 -18.00 2.31
N SER A 114 -3.78 -17.42 1.15
CA SER A 114 -3.06 -18.12 0.07
C SER A 114 -1.53 -17.89 0.05
N ARG A 115 -0.93 -17.37 1.12
CA ARG A 115 0.55 -17.29 1.23
C ARG A 115 1.09 -18.38 2.16
N PRO A 116 2.01 -19.24 1.70
CA PRO A 116 2.62 -20.23 2.57
C PRO A 116 3.44 -19.50 3.65
N SER A 117 2.98 -19.61 4.90
CA SER A 117 3.82 -19.39 6.07
C SER A 117 5.04 -20.30 5.92
N LYS A 118 6.18 -19.73 5.52
CA LYS A 118 7.47 -20.40 5.67
C LYS A 118 7.77 -20.48 7.16
N THR A 119 7.20 -21.49 7.80
CA THR A 119 7.68 -22.00 9.08
C THR A 119 9.07 -22.55 8.84
N ILE A 120 10.08 -21.75 9.17
CA ILE A 120 11.45 -22.22 9.32
C ILE A 120 11.43 -23.17 10.52
N LYS A 121 11.29 -24.48 10.26
CA LYS A 121 11.63 -25.49 11.26
C LYS A 121 13.15 -25.51 11.37
N GLN A 122 13.67 -24.86 12.41
CA GLN A 122 14.96 -25.22 12.99
C GLN A 122 14.93 -26.73 13.28
N ILE A 123 15.78 -27.50 12.61
CA ILE A 123 16.10 -28.86 13.03
C ILE A 123 17.35 -28.70 13.88
N ASP A 124 17.15 -28.68 15.20
CA ASP A 124 18.24 -28.84 16.14
C ASP A 124 18.86 -30.23 15.98
N LYS A 125 20.19 -30.23 15.90
CA LYS A 125 21.04 -31.40 15.99
C LYS A 125 20.75 -32.12 17.31
N THR A 126 20.47 -33.41 17.28
CA THR A 126 20.75 -34.29 18.41
C THR A 126 21.64 -35.43 17.92
N ILE A 127 22.89 -35.35 18.38
CA ILE A 127 23.91 -36.38 18.32
C ILE A 127 23.47 -37.51 19.26
N VAL A 128 23.47 -38.75 18.79
CA VAL A 128 23.58 -39.91 19.69
C VAL A 128 24.59 -40.88 19.06
N GLU A 129 25.79 -40.85 19.62
CA GLU A 129 26.73 -41.97 19.58
C GLU A 129 26.07 -43.17 20.26
N THR A 130 26.09 -44.35 19.64
CA THR A 130 26.14 -45.59 20.42
C THR A 130 26.85 -46.69 19.64
N THR A 131 28.00 -47.03 20.20
CA THR A 131 28.83 -48.22 20.08
C THR A 131 28.03 -49.53 20.12
N LYS A 132 28.33 -50.45 19.20
CA LYS A 132 28.64 -51.85 19.51
C LYS A 132 29.25 -52.58 18.32
#